data_AF-A0A3B0SBS1-F1
#
_entry.id   AF-A0A3B0SBS1-F1
#
_cell.length_a   1.000
_cell.length_b   1.000
_cell.length_c   1.000
_cell.angle_alpha   90.00
_cell.angle_beta   90.00
_cell.angle_gamma   90.00
#
_symmetry.space_group_name_H-M   'P 1'
#
loop_
_entity.id
_entity.type
_entity.pdbx_description
1 polymer ?
#
loop_
_entity_poly.entity_id
_entity_poly.type
_entity_poly.pdbx_seq_one_letter_code
_entity_poly.pdbx_strand_id
1 'polypeptide(L)'
;MGAVYFYHLTRNPVEVTLPLLLGKALGAGWRVMVRGRDAARLNWLDDKLWQGRDDQFLPHGLAERPHAADQPVLLGTGADMTNGAQCLMSVDGADVAADEVASLERVCVLFDGNDSAALDLARGQWKA
;
A
#
# COMPACT_ATOMS: atom_id res chain seq x y z
N MET A 1 -8.72 12.24 -11.99
CA MET A 1 -7.55 13.13 -11.78
C MET A 1 -6.85 12.58 -10.56
N GLY A 2 -5.88 11.70 -10.77
CA GLY A 2 -5.27 10.97 -9.67
C GLY A 2 -4.49 11.89 -8.74
N ALA A 3 -4.56 11.60 -7.44
CA ALA A 3 -3.88 12.35 -6.40
C ALA A 3 -2.83 11.48 -5.74
N VAL A 4 -1.64 12.04 -5.52
CA VAL A 4 -0.55 11.39 -4.78
C VAL A 4 -0.45 11.98 -3.38
N TYR A 5 -0.45 11.12 -2.37
CA TYR A 5 -0.29 11.50 -0.97
C TYR A 5 0.98 10.88 -0.41
N PHE A 6 1.78 11.70 0.26
CA PHE A 6 3.00 11.26 0.93
C PHE A 6 2.74 11.21 2.43
N TYR A 7 2.78 10.02 3.01
CA TYR A 7 2.57 9.76 4.42
C TYR A 7 3.91 9.61 5.13
N HIS A 8 4.28 10.66 5.85
CA HIS A 8 5.48 10.72 6.67
C HIS A 8 5.22 10.06 8.03
N LEU A 9 5.63 8.80 8.20
CA LEU A 9 5.34 8.00 9.39
C LEU A 9 6.33 8.31 10.50
N THR A 10 6.00 9.26 11.39
CA THR A 10 6.90 9.68 12.49
C THR A 10 6.55 9.08 13.85
N ARG A 11 5.26 8.73 14.06
CA ARG A 11 4.74 8.27 15.36
C ARG A 11 4.27 6.83 15.35
N ASN A 12 3.57 6.43 14.29
CA ASN A 12 3.00 5.10 14.14
C ASN A 12 3.69 4.41 12.95
N PRO A 13 4.09 3.14 13.10
CA PRO A 13 4.72 2.40 12.01
C PRO A 13 3.70 2.02 10.93
N VAL A 14 4.18 1.44 9.84
CA VAL A 14 3.36 1.14 8.65
C VAL A 14 2.23 0.16 8.98
N GLU A 15 2.50 -0.88 9.75
CA GLU A 15 1.52 -1.89 10.17
C GLU A 15 0.39 -1.35 11.05
N VAL A 16 0.58 -0.17 11.66
CA VAL A 16 -0.46 0.52 12.43
C VAL A 16 -1.22 1.53 11.55
N THR A 17 -0.51 2.26 10.70
CA THR A 17 -1.10 3.31 9.87
C THR A 17 -1.83 2.77 8.64
N LEU A 18 -1.28 1.74 8.00
CA LEU A 18 -1.78 1.15 6.77
C LEU A 18 -3.22 0.62 6.90
N PRO A 19 -3.61 -0.17 7.94
CA PRO A 19 -4.99 -0.62 8.11
C PRO A 19 -6.02 0.52 8.09
N LEU A 20 -5.68 1.66 8.71
CA LEU A 20 -6.56 2.83 8.77
C LEU A 20 -6.78 3.45 7.38
N LEU A 21 -5.74 3.48 6.54
CA LEU A 21 -5.84 3.98 5.18
C LEU A 21 -6.57 3.00 4.26
N LEU A 22 -6.32 1.70 4.42
CA LEU A 22 -7.01 0.64 3.70
C LEU A 22 -8.51 0.65 4.01
N GLY A 23 -8.89 0.77 5.28
CA GLY A 23 -10.30 0.87 5.68
C GLY A 23 -11.00 2.08 5.06
N LYS A 24 -10.32 3.23 4.95
CA LYS A 24 -10.87 4.42 4.27
C LYS A 24 -11.03 4.21 2.76
N ALA A 25 -10.07 3.58 2.10
CA ALA A 25 -10.15 3.29 0.67
C ALA A 25 -11.27 2.28 0.36
N LEU A 26 -11.36 1.20 1.14
CA LEU A 26 -12.45 0.23 1.04
C LEU A 26 -13.81 0.86 1.34
N GLY A 27 -13.89 1.74 2.34
CA GLY A 27 -15.12 2.50 2.65
C GLY A 27 -15.57 3.45 1.54
N ALA A 28 -14.64 3.88 0.68
CA ALA A 28 -14.94 4.64 -0.55
C ALA A 28 -15.32 3.74 -1.73
N GLY A 29 -15.36 2.41 -1.55
CA GLY A 29 -15.67 1.42 -2.58
C GLY A 29 -14.47 1.02 -3.45
N TRP A 30 -13.25 1.44 -3.11
CA TRP A 30 -12.06 1.16 -3.90
C TRP A 30 -11.39 -0.15 -3.49
N ARG A 31 -10.91 -0.89 -4.49
CA ARG A 31 -9.97 -1.99 -4.30
C ARG A 31 -8.55 -1.44 -4.24
N VAL A 32 -7.68 -2.06 -3.47
CA VAL A 32 -6.35 -1.52 -3.15
C VAL A 32 -5.26 -2.51 -3.53
N MET A 33 -4.17 -2.00 -4.10
CA MET A 33 -2.88 -2.68 -4.22
C MET A 33 -1.94 -2.13 -3.16
N VAL A 34 -1.34 -3.00 -2.34
CA VAL A 34 -0.25 -2.67 -1.42
C VAL A 34 1.03 -3.21 -2.06
N ARG A 35 1.90 -2.29 -2.50
CA ARG A 35 3.15 -2.65 -3.18
C ARG A 35 4.34 -2.49 -2.24
N GLY A 36 5.09 -3.58 -2.07
CA GLY A 36 6.38 -3.59 -1.37
C GLY A 36 7.52 -4.01 -2.31
N ARG A 37 8.77 -3.97 -1.83
CA ARG A 37 9.94 -4.43 -2.61
C ARG A 37 10.39 -5.84 -2.27
N ASP A 38 10.09 -6.30 -1.06
CA ASP A 38 10.55 -7.57 -0.53
C ASP A 38 9.36 -8.48 -0.16
N ALA A 39 9.39 -9.71 -0.66
CA ALA A 39 8.30 -10.66 -0.46
C ALA A 39 8.21 -11.13 1.01
N ALA A 40 9.33 -11.31 1.71
CA ALA A 40 9.32 -11.72 3.11
C ALA A 40 8.70 -10.62 4.00
N ARG A 41 9.02 -9.36 3.71
CA ARG A 41 8.45 -8.19 4.36
C ARG A 41 6.94 -8.06 4.11
N LEU A 42 6.47 -8.35 2.89
CA LEU A 42 5.04 -8.38 2.59
C LEU A 42 4.30 -9.53 3.29
N ASN A 43 4.89 -10.73 3.40
CA ASN A 43 4.31 -11.82 4.19
C ASN A 43 4.20 -11.43 5.67
N TRP A 44 5.25 -10.81 6.23
CA TRP A 44 5.18 -10.28 7.60
C TRP A 44 4.07 -9.23 7.76
N LEU A 45 3.88 -8.37 6.75
CA LEU A 45 2.85 -7.35 6.79
C LEU A 45 1.45 -7.98 6.70
N ASP A 46 1.24 -8.96 5.83
CA ASP A 46 0.01 -9.77 5.73
C ASP A 46 -0.36 -10.37 7.10
N ASP A 47 0.59 -11.05 7.76
CA ASP A 47 0.38 -11.60 9.10
C ASP A 47 -0.01 -10.52 10.12
N LYS A 48 0.59 -9.33 10.04
CA LYS A 48 0.28 -8.20 10.94
C LYS A 48 -1.08 -7.59 10.68
N LEU A 49 -1.50 -7.49 9.42
CA LEU A 49 -2.82 -7.00 9.06
C LEU A 49 -3.92 -7.95 9.56
N TRP A 50 -3.69 -9.26 9.53
CA TRP A 50 -4.60 -10.24 10.14
C TRP A 50 -4.63 -10.21 11.67
N GLN A 51 -3.52 -9.83 12.32
CA GLN A 51 -3.43 -9.60 13.77
C GLN A 51 -3.97 -8.22 14.20
N GLY A 52 -4.60 -7.48 13.29
CA GLY A 52 -5.20 -6.18 13.55
C GLY A 52 -6.32 -6.21 14.58
N ARG A 53 -7.01 -5.08 14.76
CA ARG A 53 -8.05 -4.97 15.79
C ARG A 53 -9.19 -5.95 15.52
N ASP A 54 -9.65 -6.62 16.58
CA ASP A 54 -10.76 -7.59 16.53
C ASP A 54 -12.07 -7.02 15.95
N ASP A 55 -12.24 -5.69 16.00
CA ASP A 55 -13.43 -4.98 15.51
C ASP A 55 -13.36 -4.58 14.03
N GLN A 56 -12.27 -4.87 13.33
CA GLN A 56 -12.07 -4.45 11.95
C GLN A 56 -11.64 -5.62 11.05
N PHE A 57 -12.60 -6.18 10.33
CA PHE A 57 -12.30 -7.17 9.28
C PHE A 57 -11.75 -6.47 8.04
N LEU A 58 -10.50 -6.78 7.70
CA LEU A 58 -9.81 -6.25 6.52
C LEU A 58 -9.52 -7.41 5.55
N PRO A 59 -10.39 -7.69 4.57
CA PRO A 59 -10.17 -8.80 3.63
C PRO A 59 -9.01 -8.48 2.70
N HIS A 60 -7.92 -9.23 2.82
CA HIS A 60 -6.72 -9.06 2.03
C HIS A 60 -6.04 -10.39 1.71
N GLY A 61 -5.11 -10.38 0.77
CA GLY A 61 -4.23 -11.51 0.51
C GLY A 61 -3.05 -11.15 -0.38
N LEU A 62 -2.16 -12.11 -0.57
CA LEU A 62 -0.95 -11.96 -1.36
C LEU A 62 -1.20 -12.28 -2.84
N ALA A 63 -0.55 -11.54 -3.74
CA ALA A 63 -0.63 -11.71 -5.19
C ALA A 63 -0.16 -13.09 -5.68
N GLU A 64 0.79 -13.69 -4.97
CA GLU A 64 1.34 -15.02 -5.27
C GLU A 64 0.47 -16.18 -4.75
N ARG A 65 -0.77 -15.90 -4.30
CA ARG A 65 -1.71 -16.90 -3.77
C ARG A 65 -2.91 -17.07 -4.70
N PRO A 66 -3.59 -18.24 -4.64
CA PRO A 66 -4.86 -18.41 -5.34
C PRO A 66 -5.87 -17.32 -4.96
N HIS A 67 -6.78 -17.00 -5.89
CA HIS A 67 -7.81 -15.97 -5.69
C HIS A 67 -7.28 -14.55 -5.48
N ALA A 68 -6.05 -14.24 -5.92
CA ALA A 68 -5.48 -12.88 -5.89
C ALA A 68 -6.42 -11.83 -6.49
N ALA A 69 -7.04 -12.13 -7.64
CA ALA A 69 -7.97 -11.21 -8.30
C ALA A 69 -9.23 -10.90 -7.46
N ASP A 70 -9.62 -11.81 -6.56
CA ASP A 70 -10.81 -11.66 -5.72
C ASP A 70 -10.54 -10.82 -4.47
N GLN A 71 -9.27 -10.58 -4.10
CA GLN A 71 -8.90 -9.85 -2.88
C GLN A 71 -9.19 -8.33 -2.97
N PRO A 72 -10.06 -7.77 -2.10
CA PRO A 72 -10.31 -6.33 -2.06
C PRO A 72 -9.05 -5.51 -1.78
N VAL A 73 -8.13 -6.06 -1.00
CA VAL A 73 -6.76 -5.56 -0.82
C VAL A 73 -5.78 -6.63 -1.24
N LEU A 74 -4.91 -6.33 -2.20
CA LEU A 74 -3.89 -7.25 -2.70
C LEU A 74 -2.51 -6.78 -2.28
N LEU A 75 -1.69 -7.66 -1.70
CA LEU A 75 -0.30 -7.38 -1.34
C LEU A 75 0.63 -8.04 -2.36
N GLY A 76 1.59 -7.30 -2.92
CA GLY A 76 2.54 -7.88 -3.87
C GLY A 76 3.73 -6.98 -4.17
N THR A 77 4.72 -7.53 -4.86
CA THR A 77 5.91 -6.78 -5.31
C THR A 77 5.78 -6.26 -6.75
N GLY A 78 4.87 -6.85 -7.53
CA GLY A 78 4.68 -6.53 -8.94
C GLY A 78 3.88 -5.26 -9.20
N ALA A 79 3.94 -4.80 -10.45
CA ALA A 79 3.09 -3.73 -10.96
C ALA A 79 1.65 -4.20 -11.21
N ASP A 80 1.44 -5.50 -11.43
CA ASP A 80 0.17 -6.07 -11.85
C ASP A 80 -0.90 -6.01 -10.74
N MET A 81 -1.89 -5.13 -10.94
CA MET A 81 -3.06 -4.99 -10.06
C MET A 81 -4.18 -5.92 -10.50
N THR A 82 -3.96 -7.23 -10.40
CA THR A 82 -4.92 -8.26 -10.88
C THR A 82 -6.29 -8.18 -10.21
N ASN A 83 -6.38 -7.56 -9.04
CA ASN A 83 -7.62 -7.28 -8.35
C ASN A 83 -8.38 -6.05 -8.88
N GLY A 84 -7.91 -5.37 -9.93
CA GLY A 84 -8.53 -4.15 -10.43
C GLY A 84 -8.47 -3.00 -9.42
N ALA A 85 -7.34 -2.86 -8.72
CA ALA A 85 -7.14 -1.80 -7.74
C ALA A 85 -7.32 -0.42 -8.37
N GLN A 86 -7.99 0.46 -7.62
CA GLN A 86 -8.18 1.88 -7.94
C GLN A 86 -7.30 2.76 -7.04
N CYS A 87 -6.69 2.16 -6.01
CA CYS A 87 -5.78 2.82 -5.11
C CYS A 87 -4.49 2.00 -4.94
N LEU A 88 -3.35 2.68 -4.98
CA LEU A 88 -2.04 2.10 -4.71
C LEU A 88 -1.48 2.62 -3.38
N MET A 89 -1.06 1.72 -2.51
CA MET A 89 -0.29 1.99 -1.30
C MET A 89 1.14 1.48 -1.53
N SER A 90 2.06 2.38 -1.86
CA SER A 90 3.49 2.05 -1.90
C SER A 90 4.06 2.09 -0.49
N VAL A 91 4.72 1.00 -0.10
CA VAL A 91 5.37 0.84 1.21
C VAL A 91 6.84 0.44 1.02
N ASP A 92 7.64 0.68 2.05
CA ASP A 92 9.05 0.29 2.11
C ASP A 92 9.84 0.74 0.87
N GLY A 93 9.47 1.88 0.28
CA GLY A 93 10.13 2.47 -0.88
C GLY A 93 9.84 1.80 -2.22
N ALA A 94 8.71 1.11 -2.36
CA ALA A 94 8.31 0.54 -3.64
C ALA A 94 8.05 1.63 -4.70
N ASP A 95 8.36 1.30 -5.94
CA ASP A 95 8.23 2.24 -7.05
C ASP A 95 6.76 2.50 -7.40
N VAL A 96 6.52 3.74 -7.82
CA VAL A 96 5.26 4.25 -8.33
C VAL A 96 5.54 4.85 -9.69
N ALA A 97 4.84 4.38 -10.72
CA ALA A 97 4.98 4.92 -12.06
C ALA A 97 4.01 6.08 -12.32
N ALA A 98 4.39 7.02 -13.18
CA ALA A 98 3.62 8.23 -13.44
C ALA A 98 2.26 7.95 -14.12
N ASP A 99 2.18 6.88 -14.91
CA ASP A 99 0.94 6.39 -15.51
C ASP A 99 -0.03 5.81 -14.47
N GLU A 100 0.48 5.16 -13.42
CA GLU A 100 -0.32 4.73 -12.27
C GLU A 100 -0.89 5.93 -11.53
N VAL A 101 -0.10 6.98 -11.33
CA VAL A 101 -0.58 8.23 -10.74
C VAL A 101 -1.69 8.87 -11.58
N ALA A 102 -1.57 8.83 -12.91
CA ALA A 102 -2.57 9.42 -13.79
C ALA A 102 -3.87 8.61 -13.87
N SER A 103 -3.78 7.28 -13.76
CA SER A 103 -4.88 6.34 -13.99
C SER A 103 -5.65 5.95 -12.72
N LEU A 104 -4.99 5.94 -11.56
CA LEU A 104 -5.62 5.56 -10.29
C LEU A 104 -6.36 6.73 -9.66
N GLU A 105 -7.36 6.41 -8.83
CA GLU A 105 -8.08 7.41 -8.03
C GLU A 105 -7.17 8.00 -6.95
N ARG A 106 -6.27 7.17 -6.40
CA ARG A 106 -5.33 7.60 -5.35
C ARG A 106 -4.07 6.76 -5.31
N VAL A 107 -2.92 7.44 -5.23
CA VAL A 107 -1.66 6.83 -4.87
C VAL A 107 -1.20 7.36 -3.51
N CYS A 108 -0.76 6.47 -2.65
CA CYS A 108 -0.24 6.79 -1.32
C CYS A 108 1.17 6.22 -1.21
N VAL A 109 2.15 7.06 -0.91
CA VAL A 109 3.52 6.65 -0.61
C VAL A 109 3.72 6.75 0.89
N LEU A 110 3.92 5.61 1.56
CA LEU A 110 4.17 5.53 2.98
C LEU A 110 5.66 5.26 3.22
N PHE A 111 6.29 6.07 4.05
CA PHE A 111 7.71 5.93 4.38
C PHE A 111 7.97 6.27 5.84
N ASP A 112 8.95 5.59 6.44
CA ASP A 112 9.40 5.88 7.80
C ASP A 112 10.05 7.27 7.82
N GLY A 113 9.51 8.12 8.68
CA GLY A 113 9.97 9.48 8.83
C GLY A 113 11.23 9.66 9.65
N ASN A 114 11.64 8.61 10.35
CA ASN A 114 12.82 8.58 11.19
C ASN A 114 14.02 7.94 10.46
N ASP A 115 13.81 7.39 9.27
CA ASP A 115 14.86 6.83 8.41
C ASP A 115 15.24 7.82 7.30
N SER A 116 16.48 8.32 7.33
CA SER A 116 16.97 9.26 6.34
C SER A 116 17.02 8.68 4.92
N ALA A 117 17.28 7.37 4.76
CA ALA A 117 17.29 6.74 3.45
C ALA A 117 15.88 6.67 2.86
N ALA A 118 14.87 6.36 3.69
CA ALA A 118 13.47 6.37 3.28
C ALA A 118 12.99 7.77 2.89
N LEU A 119 13.42 8.81 3.62
CA LEU A 119 13.14 10.21 3.29
C LEU A 119 13.71 10.62 1.93
N ASP A 120 14.97 10.28 1.66
CA ASP A 120 15.62 10.67 0.40
C ASP A 120 15.00 9.95 -0.80
N LEU A 121 14.59 8.69 -0.62
CA LEU A 121 13.84 7.95 -1.64
C LEU A 121 12.47 8.58 -1.91
N ALA A 122 11.69 8.89 -0.87
CA ALA A 122 10.39 9.54 -1.02
C ALA A 122 10.50 10.92 -1.69
N ARG A 123 11.57 11.68 -1.40
CA ARG A 123 11.88 12.93 -2.10
C ARG A 123 12.21 12.73 -3.58
N GLY A 124 12.87 11.62 -3.92
CA GLY A 124 13.08 11.22 -5.32
C GLY A 124 11.75 10.98 -6.03
N GLN A 125 10.86 10.21 -5.41
CA GLN A 125 9.53 9.90 -5.94
C GLN A 125 8.63 11.14 -6.06
N TRP A 126 8.75 12.13 -5.16
CA TRP A 126 8.03 13.40 -5.25
C TRP A 126 8.43 14.25 -6.47
N LYS A 127 9.67 14.14 -6.93
CA LYS A 127 10.21 14.96 -8.03
C LYS A 127 9.93 14.38 -9.42
N ALA A 128 9.64 13.08 -9.50
CA ALA A 128 9.37 12.35 -10.74
C ALA A 128 7.92 12.55 -11.20
#